data_AF-A0A4P7IH52-F1
#
_entry.id   AF-A0A4P7IH52-F1
#
_cell.length_a   1.000
_cell.length_b   1.000
_cell.length_c   1.000
_cell.angle_alpha   90.00
_cell.angle_beta   90.00
_cell.angle_gamma   90.00
#
_symmetry.space_group_name_H-M   'P 1'
#
loop_
_entity.id
_entity.type
_entity.pdbx_description
1 polymer ?
#
loop_
_entity_poly.entity_id
_entity_poly.type
_entity_poly.pdbx_seq_one_letter_code
_entity_poly.pdbx_strand_id
1 'polypeptide(L)'
;MPHSDSRNGATQNLKHLIVAYFYEAWDEYEYSSWEEAVDDFVRRSPDMAPLVPSEIDTVLAEDQSDSELDDHLVSFGFSYSPPEGDRAWLLAVRDRIVEQRADA
;
A
#
# COMPACT_ATOMS: atom_id res chain seq x y z
N MET A 1 -22.25 -13.91 -19.09
CA MET A 1 -21.45 -12.69 -19.31
C MET A 1 -20.36 -12.67 -18.24
N PRO A 2 -19.10 -13.04 -18.52
CA PRO A 2 -18.02 -12.83 -17.56
C PRO A 2 -17.43 -11.43 -17.80
N HIS A 3 -17.64 -10.51 -16.87
CA HIS A 3 -16.92 -9.24 -16.88
C HIS A 3 -15.66 -9.42 -16.02
N SER A 4 -14.53 -9.52 -16.70
CA SER A 4 -13.24 -8.92 -16.31
C SER A 4 -12.79 -9.07 -14.85
N ASP A 5 -12.33 -10.26 -14.47
CA ASP A 5 -11.69 -10.51 -13.15
C ASP A 5 -10.14 -10.52 -13.24
N SER A 6 -9.56 -9.81 -14.21
CA SER A 6 -8.10 -9.69 -14.36
C SER A 6 -7.52 -8.40 -13.76
N ARG A 7 -8.37 -7.49 -13.26
CA ARG A 7 -7.94 -6.20 -12.66
C ARG A 7 -7.79 -6.29 -11.14
N ASN A 8 -8.61 -7.10 -10.47
CA ASN A 8 -8.61 -7.27 -9.01
C ASN A 8 -7.41 -8.07 -8.47
N GLY A 9 -6.59 -8.69 -9.34
CA GLY A 9 -5.42 -9.48 -8.93
C GLY A 9 -4.15 -8.66 -8.71
N ALA A 10 -4.01 -7.53 -9.40
CA ALA A 10 -2.76 -6.77 -9.49
C ALA A 10 -2.53 -5.80 -8.32
N THR A 11 -3.48 -5.64 -7.39
CA THR A 11 -3.38 -4.76 -6.23
C THR A 11 -3.79 -5.46 -4.93
N GLN A 12 -3.84 -6.80 -4.92
CA GLN A 12 -4.33 -7.55 -3.77
C GLN A 12 -3.39 -7.43 -2.57
N ASN A 13 -2.08 -7.39 -2.82
CA ASN A 13 -1.09 -7.33 -1.75
C ASN A 13 -1.04 -5.92 -1.16
N LEU A 14 -1.12 -4.88 -2.00
CA LEU A 14 -1.27 -3.49 -1.59
C LEU A 14 -2.55 -3.28 -0.79
N LYS A 15 -3.69 -3.79 -1.27
CA LYS A 15 -4.95 -3.75 -0.54
C LYS A 15 -4.85 -4.47 0.80
N HIS A 16 -4.16 -5.62 0.84
CA HIS A 16 -3.97 -6.35 2.09
C HIS A 16 -3.13 -5.54 3.09
N LEU A 17 -2.03 -4.92 2.65
CA LEU A 17 -1.24 -4.00 3.48
C LEU A 17 -2.13 -2.89 4.06
N ILE A 18 -2.92 -2.22 3.22
CA ILE A 18 -3.81 -1.12 3.64
C ILE A 18 -4.85 -1.60 4.67
N VAL A 19 -5.60 -2.65 4.36
CA VAL A 19 -6.69 -3.12 5.22
C VAL A 19 -6.17 -3.71 6.54
N ALA A 20 -5.02 -4.41 6.50
CA ALA A 20 -4.51 -5.12 7.68
C ALA A 20 -3.68 -4.24 8.60
N TYR A 21 -3.01 -3.19 8.08
CA TYR A 21 -2.05 -2.38 8.86
C TYR A 21 -2.44 -0.90 8.96
N PHE A 22 -3.22 -0.38 8.00
CA PHE A 22 -3.64 1.02 7.94
C PHE A 22 -5.15 1.16 8.21
N TYR A 23 -5.66 0.43 9.19
CA TYR A 23 -7.05 0.53 9.65
C TYR A 23 -7.27 1.82 10.47
N GLU A 24 -8.52 2.20 10.72
CA GLU A 24 -8.84 3.43 11.48
C GLU A 24 -8.09 3.48 12.83
N ALA A 25 -7.38 4.59 13.08
CA ALA A 25 -6.57 4.82 14.28
C ALA A 25 -5.40 3.84 14.50
N TRP A 26 -4.88 3.22 13.44
CA TRP A 26 -3.66 2.40 13.49
C TRP A 26 -2.47 3.15 14.15
N ASP A 27 -2.38 4.46 13.93
CA ASP A 27 -1.35 5.38 14.42
C ASP A 27 -1.55 5.79 15.89
N GLU A 28 -2.73 5.55 16.46
CA GLU A 28 -3.02 5.79 17.87
C GLU A 28 -2.84 4.53 18.74
N TYR A 29 -3.08 3.33 18.16
CA TYR A 29 -3.21 2.10 18.94
C TYR A 29 -2.13 1.04 18.70
N GLU A 30 -1.53 0.96 17.51
CA GLU A 30 -0.63 -0.16 17.17
C GLU A 30 0.76 0.28 16.73
N TYR A 31 0.86 1.33 15.91
CA TYR A 31 2.14 1.80 15.39
C TYR A 31 2.32 3.29 15.66
N SER A 32 3.56 3.71 15.90
CA SER A 32 3.87 5.13 16.10
C SER A 32 4.09 5.86 14.76
N SER A 33 4.36 5.11 13.69
CA SER A 33 4.58 5.65 12.34
C SER A 33 4.24 4.63 11.26
N TRP A 34 4.03 5.11 10.03
CA TRP A 34 3.65 4.25 8.91
C TRP A 34 4.81 3.31 8.53
N GLU A 35 6.06 3.73 8.78
CA GLU A 35 7.25 2.91 8.57
C GLU A 35 7.22 1.66 9.46
N GLU A 36 6.83 1.78 10.74
CA GLU A 36 6.71 0.62 11.64
C GLU A 36 5.63 -0.37 11.15
N ALA A 37 4.51 0.14 10.65
CA ALA A 37 3.45 -0.68 10.08
C ALA A 37 3.92 -1.46 8.83
N VAL A 38 4.68 -0.79 7.96
CA VAL A 38 5.28 -1.42 6.77
C VAL A 38 6.34 -2.44 7.15
N ASP A 39 7.22 -2.12 8.11
CA ASP A 39 8.26 -3.03 8.59
C ASP A 39 7.64 -4.32 9.17
N ASP A 40 6.56 -4.16 9.94
CA ASP A 40 5.85 -5.30 10.52
C ASP A 40 5.15 -6.15 9.44
N PHE A 41 4.59 -5.51 8.40
CA PHE A 41 4.07 -6.22 7.24
C PHE A 41 5.14 -7.03 6.51
N VAL A 42 6.32 -6.45 6.26
CA VAL A 42 7.44 -7.17 5.62
C VAL A 42 7.83 -8.39 6.44
N ARG A 43 7.85 -8.26 7.78
CA ARG A 43 8.18 -9.33 8.71
C ARG A 43 7.12 -10.43 8.80
N ARG A 44 5.83 -10.07 8.78
CA ARG A 44 4.70 -11.01 8.94
C ARG A 44 4.27 -11.65 7.62
N SER A 45 4.49 -10.98 6.49
CA SER A 45 4.05 -11.39 5.16
C SER A 45 5.19 -11.43 4.14
N PRO A 46 6.26 -12.23 4.38
CA PRO A 46 7.45 -12.27 3.53
C PRO A 46 7.18 -12.73 2.08
N ASP A 47 6.07 -13.46 1.85
CA ASP A 47 5.66 -13.91 0.51
C ASP A 47 4.91 -12.82 -0.28
N MET A 48 4.24 -11.89 0.41
CA MET A 48 3.44 -10.81 -0.21
C MET A 48 4.24 -9.52 -0.36
N ALA A 49 5.06 -9.19 0.63
CA ALA A 49 5.95 -8.03 0.62
C ALA A 49 6.74 -7.83 -0.69
N PRO A 50 7.34 -8.85 -1.33
CA PRO A 50 8.02 -8.68 -2.61
C PRO A 50 7.13 -8.20 -3.76
N LEU A 51 5.83 -8.45 -3.70
CA LEU A 51 4.89 -8.16 -4.79
C LEU A 51 4.40 -6.71 -4.72
N VAL A 52 4.20 -6.18 -3.51
CA VAL A 52 3.64 -4.84 -3.27
C VAL A 52 4.36 -3.73 -4.06
N PRO A 53 5.71 -3.65 -4.12
CA PRO A 53 6.39 -2.62 -4.90
C PRO A 53 5.96 -2.58 -6.38
N SER A 54 5.81 -3.74 -7.01
CA SER A 54 5.39 -3.84 -8.41
C SER A 54 3.91 -3.47 -8.62
N GLU A 55 3.07 -3.74 -7.61
CA GLU A 55 1.67 -3.32 -7.61
C GLU A 55 1.57 -1.79 -7.49
N ILE A 56 2.37 -1.18 -6.61
CA ILE A 56 2.47 0.28 -6.48
C ILE A 56 2.91 0.91 -7.80
N ASP A 57 3.97 0.40 -8.43
CA ASP A 57 4.44 0.92 -9.72
C ASP A 57 3.35 0.79 -10.80
N THR A 58 2.55 -0.29 -10.78
CA THR A 58 1.41 -0.48 -11.69
C THR A 58 0.34 0.58 -11.46
N VAL A 59 -0.09 0.78 -10.22
CA VAL A 59 -1.10 1.79 -9.85
C VAL A 59 -0.63 3.20 -10.24
N LEU A 60 0.63 3.53 -9.98
CA LEU A 60 1.20 4.83 -10.31
C LEU A 60 1.38 5.07 -11.82
N ALA A 61 1.58 4.00 -12.60
CA ALA A 61 1.76 4.04 -14.05
C ALA A 61 0.45 4.12 -14.84
N GLU A 62 -0.70 3.81 -14.24
CA GLU A 62 -2.02 3.92 -14.87
C GLU A 62 -2.50 5.37 -15.10
N ASP A 63 -1.61 6.36 -15.00
CA ASP A 63 -1.84 7.79 -15.25
C ASP A 63 -3.06 8.35 -14.48
N GLN A 64 -3.24 7.86 -13.25
CA GLN A 64 -4.26 8.33 -12.32
C GLN A 64 -3.88 9.73 -11.81
N SER A 65 -4.80 10.68 -11.92
CA SER A 65 -4.67 11.96 -11.22
C SER A 65 -4.59 11.72 -9.71
N ASP A 66 -4.00 12.65 -8.94
CA ASP A 66 -3.86 12.47 -7.48
C ASP A 66 -5.24 12.30 -6.80
N SER A 67 -6.31 12.89 -7.33
CA SER A 67 -7.68 12.66 -6.86
C SER A 67 -8.22 11.27 -7.16
N GLU A 68 -7.90 10.70 -8.32
CA GLU A 68 -8.31 9.33 -8.65
C GLU A 68 -7.52 8.31 -7.81
N LEU A 69 -6.26 8.63 -7.49
CA LEU A 69 -5.44 7.83 -6.61
C LEU A 69 -6.00 7.81 -5.17
N ASP A 70 -6.39 8.98 -4.64
CA ASP A 70 -7.07 9.10 -3.35
C ASP A 70 -8.35 8.25 -3.31
N ASP A 71 -9.26 8.45 -4.29
CA ASP A 71 -10.50 7.68 -4.40
C ASP A 71 -10.24 6.15 -4.44
N HIS A 72 -9.18 5.74 -5.13
CA HIS A 72 -8.78 4.33 -5.22
C HIS A 72 -8.27 3.81 -3.87
N LEU A 73 -7.41 4.54 -3.17
CA LEU A 73 -6.93 4.15 -1.84
C LEU A 73 -8.05 4.14 -0.79
N VAL A 74 -8.93 5.13 -0.81
CA VAL A 74 -10.13 5.17 0.02
C VAL A 74 -11.03 3.96 -0.26
N SER A 75 -11.15 3.52 -1.52
CA SER A 75 -11.89 2.30 -1.87
C SER A 75 -11.29 1.01 -1.28
N PHE A 76 -9.99 1.02 -0.95
CA PHE A 76 -9.32 -0.05 -0.22
C PHE A 76 -9.50 0.05 1.29
N GLY A 77 -10.05 1.16 1.79
CA GLY A 77 -10.20 1.43 3.22
C GLY A 77 -9.04 2.22 3.81
N PHE A 78 -8.20 2.85 2.97
CA PHE A 78 -7.15 3.74 3.44
C PHE A 78 -7.81 5.00 4.04
N SER A 79 -7.62 5.21 5.34
CA SER A 79 -8.15 6.38 6.06
C SER A 79 -7.07 7.38 6.43
N TYR A 80 -5.81 7.08 6.14
CA TYR A 80 -4.68 7.97 6.40
C TYR A 80 -4.53 8.98 5.27
N SER A 81 -4.29 10.25 5.60
CA SER A 81 -4.04 11.31 4.62
C SER A 81 -2.59 11.80 4.79
N PRO A 82 -1.66 11.32 3.95
CA PRO A 82 -0.26 11.70 4.05
C PRO A 82 -0.07 13.19 3.75
N PRO A 83 0.72 13.94 4.53
CA PRO A 83 0.90 15.38 4.31
C PRO A 83 1.61 15.71 2.97
N GLU A 84 2.41 14.78 2.46
CA GLU A 84 3.07 14.83 1.15
C GLU A 84 2.19 14.37 -0.03
N GLY A 85 0.99 13.82 0.27
CA GLY A 85 0.06 13.26 -0.70
C GLY A 85 0.26 11.77 -0.99
N ASP A 86 -0.80 11.12 -1.46
CA ASP A 86 -0.87 9.66 -1.63
C ASP A 86 0.19 9.10 -2.57
N ARG A 87 0.50 9.81 -3.65
CA ARG A 87 1.53 9.41 -4.60
C ARG A 87 2.92 9.37 -3.96
N ALA A 88 3.26 10.42 -3.21
CA ALA A 88 4.54 10.50 -2.53
C ALA A 88 4.64 9.44 -1.42
N TRP A 89 3.55 9.22 -0.68
CA TRP A 89 3.46 8.18 0.33
C TRP A 89 3.60 6.78 -0.26
N LEU A 90 2.90 6.44 -1.35
CA LEU A 90 3.03 5.14 -2.01
C LEU A 90 4.47 4.89 -2.50
N LEU A 91 5.13 5.90 -3.05
CA LEU A 91 6.54 5.81 -3.42
C LEU A 91 7.42 5.53 -2.19
N ALA A 92 7.17 6.21 -1.07
CA ALA A 92 7.91 6.00 0.18
C ALA A 92 7.68 4.58 0.74
N VAL A 93 6.44 4.07 0.71
CA VAL A 93 6.11 2.69 1.11
C VAL A 93 6.83 1.67 0.23
N ARG A 94 6.82 1.87 -1.10
CA ARG A 94 7.56 1.02 -2.05
C ARG A 94 9.03 0.97 -1.68
N ASP A 95 9.65 2.14 -1.49
CA ASP A 95 11.08 2.25 -1.21
C ASP A 95 11.41 1.60 0.15
N ARG A 96 10.56 1.79 1.16
CA ARG A 96 10.72 1.16 2.48
C ARG A 96 10.69 -0.36 2.43
N ILE A 97 9.75 -0.94 1.67
CA ILE A 97 9.67 -2.39 1.48
C ILE A 97 10.93 -2.93 0.78
N VAL A 98 11.44 -2.20 -0.22
CA VAL A 98 12.67 -2.58 -0.92
C VAL A 98 13.88 -2.52 0.02
N GLU A 99 14.00 -1.49 0.85
CA GLU A 99 15.06 -1.33 1.84
C GLU A 99 15.04 -2.45 2.88
N GLN A 100 13.89 -2.70 3.53
CA GLN A 100 13.76 -3.74 4.55
C GLN A 100 14.13 -5.14 4.02
N ARG A 101 13.89 -5.39 2.74
CA ARG A 101 14.23 -6.65 2.08
C ARG A 101 15.69 -6.73 1.65
N ALA A 102 16.40 -5.61 1.53
CA ALA A 102 17.83 -5.60 1.28
C ALA A 102 18.64 -5.89 2.56
N ASP A 103 18.07 -5.55 3.72
CA ASP A 103 18.67 -5.78 5.05
C ASP A 103 18.27 -7.13 5.69
N ALA A 104 17.36 -7.90 5.08
CA ALA A 104 16.87 -9.20 5.54
C ALA A 104 17.58 -10.39 4.87
#